data_AF-A0A2V9W7W0-F1
#
_entry.id   AF-A0A2V9W7W0-F1
#
_cell.length_a   1.000
_cell.length_b   1.000
_cell.length_c   1.000
_cell.angle_alpha   90.00
_cell.angle_beta   90.00
_cell.angle_gamma   90.00
#
_symmetry.space_group_name_H-M   'P 1'
#
loop_
_entity.id
_entity.type
_entity.pdbx_description
1 polymer ?
#
loop_
_entity_poly.entity_id
_entity_poly.type
_entity_poly.pdbx_seq_one_letter_code
_entity_poly.pdbx_strand_id
1 'polypeptide(L)'
;MPMPNRDLDSTWKYHNGTKHSYLSIRVHPHFLDWENKPLLFKIYPTLEVNRLPKDFRQTGVSALSAIASTGIAAKGKKLPTLDDIAQLLFFSAGVTR
;
A
#
# COMPACT_ATOMS: atom_id res chain seq x y z
N MET A 1 -7.90 -25.54 -7.74
CA MET A 1 -8.50 -25.60 -6.40
C MET A 1 -8.07 -24.38 -5.62
N PRO A 2 -8.93 -23.75 -4.79
CA PRO A 2 -8.52 -22.59 -3.98
C PRO A 2 -7.44 -23.02 -2.98
N MET A 3 -6.31 -22.31 -2.93
CA MET A 3 -5.29 -22.57 -1.92
C MET A 3 -5.78 -22.04 -0.57
N PRO A 4 -5.82 -22.86 0.49
CA PRO A 4 -6.20 -22.39 1.82
C PRO A 4 -5.14 -21.41 2.34
N ASN A 5 -5.57 -20.34 3.03
CA ASN A 5 -4.69 -19.28 3.57
C ASN A 5 -3.63 -19.77 4.58
N ARG A 6 -3.64 -21.06 4.96
CA ARG A 6 -2.67 -21.68 5.88
C ARG A 6 -1.77 -22.72 5.20
N ASP A 7 -1.72 -22.72 3.88
CA ASP A 7 -0.79 -23.57 3.13
C ASP A 7 0.65 -23.05 3.30
N LEU A 8 1.34 -23.62 4.27
CA LEU A 8 2.71 -23.28 4.60
C LEU A 8 3.67 -23.70 3.48
N ASP A 9 3.40 -24.81 2.79
CA ASP A 9 4.28 -25.31 1.72
C ASP A 9 4.29 -24.33 0.54
N SER A 10 3.11 -23.82 0.16
CA SER A 10 2.99 -22.78 -0.86
C SER A 10 3.71 -21.48 -0.46
N THR A 11 3.61 -21.10 0.82
CA THR A 11 4.30 -19.92 1.36
C THR A 11 5.82 -20.08 1.30
N TRP A 12 6.34 -21.24 1.73
CA TRP A 12 7.77 -21.54 1.68
C TRP A 12 8.30 -21.62 0.26
N LYS A 13 7.55 -22.24 -0.64
CA LYS A 13 7.91 -22.32 -2.06
C LYS A 13 8.03 -20.94 -2.68
N TYR A 14 7.06 -20.06 -2.44
CA TYR A 14 7.11 -18.67 -2.92
C TYR A 14 8.30 -17.93 -2.30
N HIS A 15 8.43 -17.96 -0.97
CA HIS A 15 9.50 -17.27 -0.24
C HIS A 15 10.90 -17.68 -0.71
N ASN A 16 11.13 -18.97 -0.94
CA ASN A 16 12.42 -19.46 -1.42
C ASN A 16 12.62 -19.20 -2.92
N GLY A 17 11.56 -19.25 -3.72
CA GLY A 17 11.60 -19.00 -5.16
C GLY A 17 11.85 -17.53 -5.54
N THR A 18 11.46 -16.57 -4.69
CA THR A 18 11.68 -15.13 -4.93
C THR A 18 12.95 -14.58 -4.25
N LYS A 19 13.78 -15.43 -3.65
CA LYS A 19 15.10 -15.02 -3.15
C LYS A 19 16.09 -14.92 -4.31
N HIS A 20 16.94 -13.91 -4.25
CA HIS A 20 18.01 -13.75 -5.21
C HIS A 20 19.37 -13.80 -4.51
N SER A 21 20.27 -14.63 -5.04
CA SER A 21 21.70 -14.59 -4.72
C SER A 21 22.45 -13.75 -5.76
N TYR A 22 23.63 -13.27 -5.40
CA TYR A 22 24.51 -12.54 -6.32
C TYR A 22 24.73 -13.31 -7.65
N LEU A 23 24.99 -14.62 -7.56
CA LEU A 23 25.17 -15.47 -8.74
C LEU A 23 23.90 -15.55 -9.57
N SER A 24 22.72 -15.72 -8.94
CA SER A 24 21.44 -15.84 -9.66
C SER A 24 21.12 -14.61 -10.51
N ILE A 25 21.41 -13.40 -9.99
CA ILE A 25 21.17 -12.14 -10.71
C ILE A 25 22.15 -12.02 -11.88
N ARG A 26 23.41 -12.41 -11.69
CA ARG A 26 24.47 -12.31 -12.71
C ARG A 26 24.27 -13.26 -13.87
N VAL A 27 23.73 -14.46 -13.62
CA VAL A 27 23.54 -15.49 -14.64
C VAL A 27 22.15 -15.48 -15.27
N HIS A 28 21.17 -14.78 -14.66
CA HIS A 28 19.81 -14.62 -15.20
C HIS A 28 19.41 -13.14 -15.29
N PRO A 29 19.94 -12.41 -16.28
CA PRO A 29 19.51 -11.03 -16.51
C PRO A 29 18.06 -10.98 -17.02
N HIS A 30 17.27 -10.07 -16.47
CA HIS A 30 15.92 -9.77 -16.93
C HIS A 30 15.90 -8.44 -17.69
N PHE A 31 15.14 -8.40 -18.78
CA PHE A 31 14.91 -7.18 -19.58
C PHE A 31 13.44 -6.79 -19.50
N LEU A 32 13.17 -5.50 -19.67
CA LEU A 32 11.82 -4.98 -19.66
C LEU A 32 11.14 -5.28 -21.01
N ASP A 33 9.97 -5.91 -20.93
CA ASP A 33 9.03 -6.03 -22.04
C ASP A 33 8.16 -4.76 -22.10
N TRP A 34 8.63 -3.77 -22.87
CA TRP A 34 8.01 -2.46 -22.92
C TRP A 34 6.63 -2.46 -23.59
N GLU A 35 6.41 -3.35 -24.55
CA GLU A 35 5.11 -3.52 -25.21
C GLU A 35 4.04 -4.02 -24.22
N ASN A 36 4.46 -4.72 -23.15
CA ASN A 36 3.60 -5.21 -22.07
C ASN A 36 3.61 -4.32 -20.82
N LYS A 37 3.93 -3.03 -20.96
CA LYS A 37 3.91 -2.10 -19.81
C LYS A 37 2.48 -1.91 -19.28
N PRO A 38 2.19 -2.23 -18.01
CA PRO A 38 0.84 -2.08 -17.47
C PRO A 38 0.46 -0.61 -17.27
N LEU A 39 -0.85 -0.35 -17.27
CA LEU A 39 -1.41 0.91 -16.80
C LEU A 39 -1.21 1.04 -15.29
N LEU A 40 -0.80 2.22 -14.83
CA LEU A 40 -0.49 2.47 -13.43
C LEU A 40 -1.73 2.54 -12.53
N PHE A 41 -2.90 2.75 -13.13
CA PHE A 41 -4.17 2.90 -12.42
C PHE A 41 -5.26 2.06 -13.08
N LYS A 42 -6.20 1.58 -12.24
CA LYS A 42 -7.42 0.91 -12.72
C LYS A 42 -8.35 1.95 -13.34
N ILE A 43 -9.00 1.59 -14.44
CA ILE A 43 -9.97 2.45 -15.14
C ILE A 43 -11.37 1.97 -14.81
N TYR A 44 -12.22 2.88 -14.33
CA TYR A 44 -13.63 2.63 -14.03
C TYR A 44 -14.50 3.58 -14.88
N PRO A 45 -14.94 3.16 -16.08
CA PRO A 45 -15.54 4.07 -17.06
C PRO A 45 -16.97 4.52 -16.71
N THR A 46 -17.70 3.75 -15.90
CA THR A 46 -19.13 3.96 -15.64
C THR A 46 -19.43 4.41 -14.20
N LEU A 47 -18.43 4.51 -13.34
CA LEU A 47 -18.64 4.88 -11.94
C LEU A 47 -18.70 6.41 -11.79
N GLU A 48 -19.63 6.86 -10.95
CA GLU A 48 -19.68 8.25 -10.54
C GLU A 48 -18.45 8.61 -9.69
N VAL A 49 -17.87 9.78 -9.97
CA VAL A 49 -16.66 10.25 -9.29
C VAL A 49 -17.04 11.17 -8.12
N ASN A 50 -16.80 10.72 -6.89
CA ASN A 50 -16.84 11.59 -5.72
C ASN A 50 -15.45 12.19 -5.45
N ARG A 51 -15.35 13.52 -5.48
CA ARG A 51 -14.09 14.23 -5.22
C ARG A 51 -13.86 14.33 -3.71
N LEU A 52 -12.79 13.71 -3.24
CA LEU A 52 -12.37 13.81 -1.84
C LEU A 52 -11.85 15.23 -1.53
N PRO A 53 -12.10 15.74 -0.31
CA PRO A 53 -11.47 16.96 0.19
C PRO A 53 -9.95 16.92 0.08
N LYS A 54 -9.34 18.08 -0.19
CA LYS A 54 -7.87 18.23 -0.33
C LYS A 54 -7.24 19.13 0.73
N ASP A 55 -8.07 19.79 1.53
CA ASP A 55 -7.62 20.65 2.62
C ASP A 55 -7.35 19.81 3.86
N PHE A 56 -6.09 19.46 4.05
CA PHE A 56 -5.68 18.58 5.14
C PHE A 56 -5.22 19.37 6.36
N ARG A 57 -5.62 18.90 7.54
CA ARG A 57 -5.28 19.55 8.81
C ARG A 57 -3.87 19.14 9.24
N GLN A 58 -3.08 20.08 9.73
CA GLN A 58 -1.85 19.73 10.44
C GLN A 58 -2.19 19.00 11.74
N THR A 59 -1.50 17.90 12.00
CA THR A 59 -1.72 17.08 13.21
C THR A 59 -1.05 17.68 14.44
N GLY A 60 -0.03 18.52 14.26
CA GLY A 60 0.78 19.07 15.35
C GLY A 60 1.66 18.04 16.07
N VAL A 61 1.71 16.79 15.58
CA VAL A 61 2.48 15.69 16.17
C VAL A 61 3.82 15.58 15.45
N SER A 62 4.93 15.60 16.19
CA SER A 62 6.24 15.38 15.60
C SER A 62 6.41 13.94 15.14
N ALA A 63 7.15 13.72 14.05
CA ALA A 63 7.32 12.39 13.45
C ALA A 63 7.88 11.36 14.45
N LEU A 64 8.91 11.74 15.23
CA LEU A 64 9.51 10.85 16.23
C LEU A 64 8.54 10.53 17.37
N SER A 65 7.70 11.50 17.80
CA SER A 65 6.68 11.24 18.82
C SER A 65 5.60 10.29 18.31
N ALA A 66 5.20 10.41 17.04
CA ALA A 66 4.24 9.51 16.43
C ALA A 66 4.78 8.06 16.37
N ILE A 67 6.06 7.88 16.05
CA ILE A 67 6.71 6.55 15.99
C ILE A 67 6.91 5.96 17.38
N ALA A 68 7.33 6.77 18.36
CA ALA A 68 7.57 6.31 19.73
C ALA A 68 6.28 5.96 20.49
N SER A 69 5.11 6.40 19.99
CA SER A 69 3.83 6.08 20.59
C SER A 69 3.53 4.59 20.46
N THR A 70 3.38 3.89 21.59
CA THR A 70 3.02 2.47 21.65
C THR A 70 1.51 2.24 21.58
N GLY A 71 0.74 3.30 21.39
CA GLY A 71 -0.71 3.27 21.30
C GLY A 71 -1.32 4.59 21.78
N ILE A 72 -2.43 4.97 21.17
CA ILE A 72 -3.25 6.11 21.63
C ILE A 72 -4.38 5.51 22.46
N ALA A 73 -4.60 6.01 23.68
CA ALA A 73 -5.76 5.61 24.46
C ALA A 73 -7.04 5.88 23.64
N ALA A 74 -7.86 4.85 23.44
CA ALA A 74 -9.07 4.96 22.65
C ALA A 74 -10.00 6.00 23.28
N LYS A 75 -10.12 7.17 22.65
CA LYS A 75 -11.07 8.22 23.07
C LYS A 75 -12.46 7.86 22.55
N GLY A 76 -13.09 6.88 23.19
CA GLY A 76 -14.46 6.44 22.87
C GLY A 76 -14.65 6.02 21.42
N LYS A 77 -15.90 5.75 21.04
CA LYS A 77 -16.25 5.43 19.65
C LYS A 77 -16.44 6.73 18.87
N LYS A 78 -15.57 7.00 17.90
CA LYS A 78 -15.71 8.11 16.94
C LYS A 78 -15.88 7.55 15.54
N LEU A 79 -16.89 8.02 14.81
CA LEU A 79 -17.04 7.73 13.39
C LEU A 79 -16.11 8.64 12.57
N PRO A 80 -15.27 8.09 11.66
CA PRO A 80 -14.47 8.90 10.75
C PRO A 80 -15.38 9.73 9.83
N THR A 81 -15.03 11.00 9.66
CA THR A 81 -15.65 11.88 8.68
C THR A 81 -15.04 11.66 7.29
N LEU A 82 -15.66 12.22 6.24
CA LEU A 82 -15.10 12.18 4.89
C LEU A 82 -13.71 12.85 4.84
N ASP A 83 -13.51 13.95 5.58
CA ASP A 83 -12.21 14.61 5.71
C ASP A 83 -11.16 13.73 6.38
N ASP A 84 -11.52 13.00 7.44
CA ASP A 84 -10.61 12.06 8.11
C ASP A 84 -10.13 10.97 7.14
N ILE A 85 -11.05 10.43 6.32
CA ILE A 85 -10.75 9.41 5.32
C ILE A 85 -9.89 9.99 4.19
N ALA A 86 -10.24 11.17 3.67
CA ALA A 86 -9.51 11.83 2.60
C ALA A 86 -8.07 12.13 3.00
N GLN A 87 -7.88 12.64 4.22
CA GLN A 87 -6.56 12.91 4.79
C GLN A 87 -5.73 11.63 4.95
N LEU A 88 -6.33 10.56 5.48
CA LEU A 88 -5.65 9.27 5.64
C LEU A 88 -5.20 8.69 4.30
N LEU A 89 -6.09 8.67 3.30
CA LEU A 89 -5.78 8.15 1.97
C LEU A 89 -4.69 8.96 1.28
N PHE A 90 -4.72 10.29 1.39
CA PHE A 90 -3.71 11.15 0.78
C PHE A 90 -2.32 10.90 1.39
N PHE A 91 -2.20 10.86 2.72
CA PHE A 91 -0.89 10.69 3.38
C PHE A 91 -0.38 9.23 3.39
N SER A 92 -1.21 8.23 3.06
CA SER A 92 -0.79 6.83 3.01
C SER A 92 -0.51 6.31 1.59
N ALA A 93 -1.34 6.68 0.62
CA ALA A 93 -1.30 6.13 -0.74
C ALA A 93 -1.49 7.20 -1.83
N GLY A 94 -1.50 8.48 -1.45
CA GLY A 94 -1.64 9.58 -2.39
C GLY A 94 -0.41 9.74 -3.29
N VAL A 95 -0.65 10.02 -4.57
CA VAL A 95 0.41 10.40 -5.51
C VAL A 95 0.80 11.84 -5.24
N THR A 96 2.03 12.07 -4.79
CA THR A 96 2.53 13.40 -4.41
C THR A 96 3.52 13.98 -5.42
N ARG A 97 3.99 13.19 -6.39
CA ARG A 97 4.92 13.53 -7.46
C ARG A 97 4.69 12.66 -8.68
#